data_AF-A0A7W9PRE9-F1
#
_entry.id   AF-A0A7W9PRE9-F1
#
_cell.length_a   1.000
_cell.length_b   1.000
_cell.length_c   1.000
_cell.angle_alpha   90.00
_cell.angle_beta   90.00
_cell.angle_gamma   90.00
#
_symmetry.space_group_name_H-M   'P 1'
#
loop_
_entity.id
_entity.type
_entity.pdbx_description
1 polymer ?
#
loop_
_entity_poly.entity_id
_entity_poly.type
_entity_poly.pdbx_seq_one_letter_code
_entity_poly.pdbx_strand_id
1 'polypeptide(L)'
;MPNPPPPPLEAALKPAYDIKEAAPDQEVILTVHELKRLARNAAELMTLSGRLQAAGVQLELLTGPLSGIYDANGMGAMFFAVLAAAAQIERNYIREKTLEGQVTAAAKGNHGGRPKVIDDDMLTFARALKGKGVPVQEIAKKLTIKTGKNTGQHPSVASAYRALAEAEESQAPAGPEIIAPRGPPRVHLTGPSSGTDSELMERLTRQVLGPPPPTK
;
A
#
# COMPACT_ATOMS: atom_id res chain seq x y z
N MET A 1 -30.51 -39.90 -13.21
CA MET A 1 -30.16 -38.55 -13.67
C MET A 1 -29.07 -38.01 -12.76
N PRO A 2 -27.92 -37.55 -13.27
CA PRO A 2 -26.95 -36.84 -12.43
C PRO A 2 -27.59 -35.53 -11.94
N ASN A 3 -27.41 -35.20 -10.66
CA ASN A 3 -27.89 -33.94 -10.11
C ASN A 3 -27.19 -32.76 -10.80
N PRO A 4 -27.90 -31.66 -11.10
CA PRO A 4 -27.27 -30.47 -11.65
C PRO A 4 -26.17 -29.96 -10.69
N PRO A 5 -25.11 -29.33 -11.23
CA PRO A 5 -24.08 -28.74 -10.39
C PRO A 5 -24.72 -27.71 -9.45
N PRO A 6 -24.30 -27.65 -8.18
CA PRO A 6 -24.86 -26.70 -7.24
C PRO A 6 -24.63 -25.26 -7.73
N PRO A 7 -25.59 -24.36 -7.52
CA PRO A 7 -25.45 -22.97 -7.92
C PRO A 7 -24.27 -22.31 -7.19
N PRO A 8 -23.67 -21.25 -7.76
CA PRO A 8 -22.70 -20.42 -7.04
C PRO A 8 -23.28 -19.95 -5.70
N LEU A 9 -22.46 -19.93 -4.65
CA LEU A 9 -22.89 -19.60 -3.29
C LEU A 9 -23.70 -18.29 -3.21
N GLU A 10 -23.26 -17.24 -3.92
CA GLU A 10 -23.97 -15.95 -3.93
C GLU A 10 -25.40 -16.06 -4.50
N ALA A 11 -25.60 -16.91 -5.52
CA ALA A 11 -26.93 -17.14 -6.07
C ALA A 11 -27.84 -17.92 -5.09
N ALA A 12 -27.25 -18.81 -4.28
CA ALA A 12 -27.97 -19.54 -3.23
C ALA A 12 -28.30 -18.64 -2.01
N LEU A 13 -27.46 -17.64 -1.71
CA LEU A 13 -27.65 -16.71 -0.60
C LEU A 13 -28.67 -15.61 -0.90
N LYS A 14 -28.78 -15.20 -2.17
CA LYS A 14 -29.71 -14.15 -2.58
C LYS A 14 -31.14 -14.35 -2.06
N PRO A 15 -31.82 -15.49 -2.26
CA PRO A 15 -33.17 -15.67 -1.74
C PRO A 15 -33.22 -15.65 -0.21
N ALA A 16 -32.19 -16.12 0.48
CA ALA A 16 -32.13 -16.06 1.94
C ALA A 16 -32.11 -14.61 2.45
N TYR A 17 -31.32 -13.74 1.81
CA TYR A 17 -31.29 -12.32 2.13
C TYR A 17 -32.57 -11.60 1.73
N ASP A 18 -33.13 -11.88 0.55
CA ASP A 18 -34.38 -11.28 0.09
C ASP A 18 -35.54 -11.62 1.07
N ILE A 19 -35.58 -12.86 1.61
CA ILE A 19 -36.55 -13.25 2.65
C ILE A 19 -36.31 -12.49 3.96
N LYS A 20 -35.06 -12.39 4.41
CA LYS A 20 -34.73 -11.67 5.66
C LYS A 20 -35.00 -10.17 5.58
N GLU A 21 -34.84 -9.58 4.40
CA GLU A 21 -35.18 -8.18 4.17
C GLU A 21 -36.70 -7.95 4.20
N ALA A 22 -37.47 -8.85 3.59
CA ALA A 22 -38.94 -8.76 3.56
C ALA A 22 -39.60 -9.13 4.90
N ALA A 23 -39.03 -10.08 5.63
CA ALA A 23 -39.54 -10.60 6.90
C ALA A 23 -38.38 -10.88 7.87
N PRO A 24 -37.97 -9.88 8.69
CA PRO A 24 -36.81 -10.01 9.59
C PRO A 24 -36.91 -11.16 10.59
N ASP A 25 -38.12 -11.41 11.10
CA ASP A 25 -38.40 -12.46 12.09
C ASP A 25 -38.52 -13.87 11.49
N GLN A 26 -38.57 -13.99 10.16
CA GLN A 26 -38.65 -15.28 9.49
C GLN A 26 -37.36 -16.06 9.67
N GLU A 27 -37.46 -17.30 10.14
CA GLU A 27 -36.31 -18.20 10.23
C GLU A 27 -35.88 -18.65 8.84
N VAL A 28 -34.58 -18.51 8.55
CA VAL A 28 -33.96 -18.90 7.28
C VAL A 28 -32.69 -19.67 7.58
N ILE A 29 -32.58 -20.86 7.02
CA ILE A 29 -31.45 -21.78 7.21
C ILE A 29 -30.76 -22.03 5.88
N LEU A 30 -29.45 -21.81 5.84
CA LEU A 30 -28.59 -22.20 4.72
C LEU A 30 -28.02 -23.60 5.01
N THR A 31 -28.53 -24.62 4.32
CA THR A 31 -28.04 -25.99 4.46
C THR A 31 -26.92 -26.30 3.48
N VAL A 32 -25.80 -26.79 3.99
CA VAL A 32 -24.61 -27.11 3.20
C VAL A 32 -24.09 -28.48 3.58
N HIS A 33 -23.61 -29.24 2.58
CA HIS A 33 -23.17 -30.61 2.82
C HIS A 33 -21.98 -30.70 3.78
N GLU A 34 -21.02 -29.78 3.69
CA GLU A 34 -19.79 -29.76 4.49
C GLU A 34 -19.13 -28.37 4.46
N LEU A 35 -18.37 -28.03 5.50
CA LEU A 35 -17.77 -26.70 5.70
C LEU A 35 -16.89 -26.23 4.53
N LYS A 36 -16.12 -27.13 3.90
CA LYS A 36 -15.25 -26.79 2.76
C LYS A 36 -16.01 -26.36 1.49
N ARG A 37 -17.34 -26.49 1.45
CA ARG A 37 -18.17 -26.01 0.33
C ARG A 37 -18.62 -24.56 0.51
N LEU A 38 -18.45 -24.00 1.70
CA LEU A 38 -18.80 -22.60 1.97
C LEU A 38 -17.74 -21.61 1.46
N ALA A 39 -16.48 -22.02 1.36
CA ALA A 39 -15.38 -21.12 1.06
C ALA A 39 -14.17 -21.84 0.51
N ARG A 40 -13.36 -21.15 -0.30
CA ARG A 40 -12.12 -21.69 -0.87
C ARG A 40 -10.93 -21.61 0.09
N ASN A 41 -11.03 -20.75 1.10
CA ASN A 41 -10.01 -20.53 2.12
C ASN A 41 -10.66 -20.04 3.43
N ALA A 42 -9.86 -20.00 4.49
CA ALA A 42 -10.33 -19.60 5.81
C ALA A 42 -10.83 -18.14 5.83
N ALA A 43 -10.15 -17.22 5.15
CA ALA A 43 -10.55 -15.81 5.09
C ALA A 43 -11.94 -15.61 4.45
N GLU A 44 -12.25 -16.34 3.37
CA GLU A 44 -13.56 -16.36 2.73
C GLU A 44 -14.63 -16.92 3.68
N LEU A 45 -14.32 -18.02 4.38
CA LEU A 45 -15.25 -18.64 5.33
C LEU A 45 -15.61 -17.67 6.46
N MET A 46 -14.62 -16.98 6.99
CA MET A 46 -14.77 -16.04 8.09
C MET A 46 -15.51 -14.77 7.68
N THR A 47 -15.31 -14.31 6.45
CA THR A 47 -16.09 -13.20 5.88
C THR A 47 -17.55 -13.61 5.70
N LEU A 48 -17.78 -14.81 5.18
CA LEU A 48 -19.12 -15.34 4.99
C LEU A 48 -19.85 -15.55 6.31
N SER A 49 -19.18 -16.11 7.33
CA SER A 49 -19.80 -16.32 8.65
C SER A 49 -20.27 -15.00 9.25
N GLY A 50 -19.47 -13.92 9.14
CA GLY A 50 -19.88 -12.59 9.56
C GLY A 50 -21.11 -12.05 8.80
N ARG A 51 -21.19 -12.29 7.49
CA ARG A 51 -22.35 -11.90 6.67
C ARG A 51 -23.62 -12.67 7.06
N LEU A 52 -23.52 -13.98 7.27
CA LEU A 52 -24.63 -14.81 7.71
C LEU A 52 -25.13 -14.38 9.09
N GLN A 53 -24.20 -14.13 10.02
CA GLN A 53 -24.53 -13.64 11.36
C GLN A 53 -25.23 -12.28 11.31
N ALA A 54 -24.72 -11.33 10.54
CA ALA A 54 -25.32 -9.99 10.41
C ALA A 54 -26.72 -10.03 9.77
N ALA A 55 -26.97 -10.99 8.87
CA ALA A 55 -28.28 -11.20 8.26
C ALA A 55 -29.23 -12.07 9.11
N GLY A 56 -28.77 -12.61 10.25
CA GLY A 56 -29.55 -13.54 11.07
C GLY A 56 -29.92 -14.83 10.36
N VAL A 57 -29.10 -15.26 9.38
CA VAL A 57 -29.28 -16.51 8.63
C VAL A 57 -28.56 -17.62 9.38
N GLN A 58 -29.27 -18.71 9.66
CA GLN A 58 -28.68 -19.88 10.31
C GLN A 58 -27.90 -20.71 9.31
N LEU A 59 -26.92 -21.46 9.80
CA LEU A 59 -26.12 -22.37 8.99
C LEU A 59 -26.35 -23.81 9.42
N GLU A 60 -26.70 -24.70 8.50
CA GLU A 60 -26.75 -26.13 8.75
C GLU A 60 -25.63 -26.85 7.99
N LEU A 61 -24.87 -27.67 8.71
CA LEU A 61 -23.83 -28.53 8.16
C LEU A 61 -24.27 -30.00 8.25
N LEU A 62 -24.44 -30.66 7.10
CA LEU A 62 -24.94 -32.03 7.04
C LEU A 62 -23.91 -33.08 7.43
N THR A 63 -22.61 -32.80 7.21
CA THR A 63 -21.54 -33.78 7.43
C THR A 63 -20.27 -33.13 8.00
N GLY A 64 -19.39 -33.98 8.53
CA GLY A 64 -18.12 -33.59 9.14
C GLY A 64 -18.20 -33.45 10.66
N PRO A 65 -17.08 -33.07 11.31
CA PRO A 65 -16.99 -32.98 12.78
C PRO A 65 -17.81 -31.83 13.38
N LEU A 66 -18.24 -30.90 12.54
CA LEU A 66 -19.04 -29.73 12.90
C LEU A 66 -20.44 -29.84 12.30
N SER A 67 -21.00 -31.05 12.18
CA SER A 67 -22.37 -31.22 11.70
C SER A 67 -23.37 -30.68 12.73
N GLY A 68 -24.45 -30.07 12.24
CA GLY A 68 -25.48 -29.47 13.09
C GLY A 68 -25.99 -28.15 12.53
N ILE A 69 -26.96 -27.57 13.24
CA ILE A 69 -27.59 -26.29 12.93
C ILE A 69 -27.02 -25.23 13.87
N TYR A 70 -26.54 -24.14 13.29
CA TYR A 70 -25.92 -23.01 13.97
C TYR A 70 -26.77 -21.76 13.79
N ASP A 71 -27.52 -21.42 14.83
CA ASP A 71 -28.25 -20.16 14.90
C ASP A 71 -27.34 -19.02 15.35
N ALA A 72 -27.23 -17.99 14.50
CA ALA A 72 -26.44 -16.79 14.74
C ALA A 72 -26.85 -16.01 16.00
N ASN A 73 -28.12 -16.10 16.41
CA ASN A 73 -28.68 -15.37 17.55
C ASN A 73 -28.92 -16.26 18.79
N GLY A 74 -28.73 -17.57 18.66
CA GLY A 74 -29.00 -18.57 19.69
C GLY A 74 -27.78 -19.40 20.08
N MET A 75 -27.94 -20.70 20.24
CA MET A 75 -26.86 -21.62 20.65
C MET A 75 -25.68 -21.68 19.67
N GLY A 76 -25.90 -21.32 18.40
CA GLY A 76 -24.85 -21.25 17.38
C GLY A 76 -24.01 -19.97 17.42
N ALA A 77 -24.39 -18.95 18.20
CA ALA A 77 -23.70 -17.66 18.24
C ALA A 77 -22.22 -17.80 18.62
N MET A 78 -21.89 -18.75 19.50
CA MET A 78 -20.50 -19.05 19.86
C MET A 78 -19.68 -19.52 18.67
N PHE A 79 -20.25 -20.32 17.77
CA PHE A 79 -19.57 -20.79 16.56
C PHE A 79 -19.20 -19.62 15.65
N PHE A 80 -20.15 -18.71 15.40
CA PHE A 80 -19.89 -17.49 14.63
C PHE A 80 -18.88 -16.57 15.33
N ALA A 81 -18.93 -16.44 16.66
CA ALA A 81 -17.97 -15.64 17.41
C ALA A 81 -16.53 -16.19 17.33
N VAL A 82 -16.36 -17.50 17.40
CA VAL A 82 -15.04 -18.15 17.23
C VAL A 82 -14.51 -17.92 15.83
N LEU A 83 -15.34 -18.06 14.80
CA LEU A 83 -14.94 -17.76 13.42
C LEU A 83 -14.60 -16.28 13.23
N ALA A 84 -15.36 -15.36 13.83
CA ALA A 84 -15.08 -13.93 13.79
C ALA A 84 -13.76 -13.57 14.51
N ALA A 85 -13.48 -14.19 15.65
CA ALA A 85 -12.23 -14.01 16.38
C ALA A 85 -11.03 -14.54 15.58
N ALA A 86 -11.15 -15.73 14.99
CA ALA A 86 -10.14 -16.27 14.08
C ALA A 86 -9.88 -15.33 12.90
N ALA A 87 -10.94 -14.68 12.37
CA ALA A 87 -10.83 -13.72 11.27
C ALA A 87 -9.97 -12.53 11.66
N GLN A 88 -10.17 -12.03 12.88
CA GLN A 88 -9.41 -10.90 13.37
C GLN A 88 -7.95 -11.25 13.62
N ILE A 89 -7.68 -12.45 14.15
CA ILE A 89 -6.33 -12.95 14.37
C ILE A 89 -5.59 -13.09 13.04
N GLU A 90 -6.18 -13.72 12.02
CA GLU A 90 -5.54 -13.88 10.72
C GLU A 90 -5.27 -12.52 10.04
N ARG A 91 -6.23 -11.59 10.09
CA ARG A 91 -6.02 -10.22 9.58
C ARG A 91 -4.85 -9.51 10.26
N ASN A 92 -4.77 -9.62 11.59
CA ASN A 92 -3.67 -9.03 12.35
C ASN A 92 -2.33 -9.69 11.99
N TYR A 93 -2.31 -11.02 11.86
CA TYR A 93 -1.12 -11.77 11.48
C TYR A 93 -0.60 -11.39 10.09
N ILE A 94 -1.47 -11.28 9.08
CA ILE A 94 -1.08 -10.83 7.73
C ILE A 94 -0.49 -9.43 7.78
N ARG A 95 -1.10 -8.52 8.56
CA ARG A 95 -0.60 -7.15 8.73
C ARG A 95 0.79 -7.14 9.37
N GLU A 96 0.97 -7.90 10.45
CA GLU A 96 2.25 -8.02 11.17
C GLU A 96 3.34 -8.56 10.25
N LYS A 97 3.09 -9.67 9.56
CA LYS A 97 4.03 -10.26 8.59
C LYS A 97 4.37 -9.32 7.45
N THR A 98 3.41 -8.53 6.99
CA THR A 98 3.64 -7.52 5.95
C THR A 98 4.57 -6.41 6.45
N LEU A 99 4.37 -5.94 7.68
CA LEU A 99 5.24 -4.93 8.30
C LEU A 99 6.66 -5.47 8.52
N GLU A 100 6.80 -6.69 9.03
CA GLU A 100 8.11 -7.35 9.14
C GLU A 100 8.83 -7.45 7.78
N GLY A 101 8.07 -7.80 6.74
CA GLY A 101 8.56 -7.84 5.36
C GLY A 101 9.03 -6.47 4.86
N GLN A 102 8.26 -5.41 5.14
CA GLN A 102 8.63 -4.03 4.80
C GLN A 102 9.88 -3.56 5.53
N VAL A 103 10.00 -3.85 6.83
CA VAL A 103 11.20 -3.53 7.62
C VAL A 103 12.42 -4.25 7.06
N THR A 104 12.27 -5.53 6.73
CA THR A 104 13.34 -6.34 6.11
C THR A 104 13.73 -5.81 4.73
N ALA A 105 12.76 -5.39 3.92
CA ALA A 105 13.02 -4.79 2.62
C ALA A 105 13.71 -3.42 2.76
N ALA A 106 13.25 -2.58 3.70
CA ALA A 106 13.86 -1.29 4.01
C ALA A 106 15.32 -1.44 4.48
N ALA A 107 15.62 -2.44 5.31
CA ALA A 107 17.00 -2.76 5.71
C ALA A 107 17.90 -3.14 4.52
N LYS A 108 17.31 -3.65 3.43
CA LYS A 108 18.00 -3.92 2.16
C LYS A 108 17.99 -2.74 1.18
N GLY A 109 17.54 -1.56 1.62
CA GLY A 109 17.42 -0.34 0.80
C GLY A 109 16.14 -0.24 -0.05
N ASN A 110 15.25 -1.23 0.04
CA ASN A 110 13.97 -1.24 -0.68
C ASN A 110 12.85 -0.67 0.19
N HIS A 111 12.71 0.66 0.17
CA HIS A 111 11.74 1.38 1.00
C HIS A 111 10.31 1.45 0.41
N GLY A 112 10.08 0.88 -0.77
CA GLY A 112 8.78 0.93 -1.47
C GLY A 112 8.36 2.36 -1.84
N GLY A 113 7.06 2.53 -2.14
CA GLY A 113 6.48 3.84 -2.47
C GLY A 113 6.61 4.27 -3.95
N ARG A 114 6.09 5.45 -4.27
CA ARG A 114 6.16 6.02 -5.63
C ARG A 114 7.60 6.48 -5.91
N PRO A 115 8.21 6.09 -7.03
CA PRO A 115 9.53 6.59 -7.43
C PRO A 115 9.57 8.12 -7.42
N LYS A 116 10.71 8.70 -7.00
CA LYS A 116 10.92 10.15 -7.05
C LYS A 116 10.82 10.63 -8.50
N VAL A 117 10.09 11.73 -8.71
CA VAL A 117 9.91 12.36 -10.02
C VAL A 117 11.13 13.21 -10.41
N ILE A 118 11.78 13.81 -9.41
CA ILE A 118 13.01 14.57 -9.55
C ILE A 118 14.11 13.72 -8.89
N ASP A 119 15.08 13.29 -9.69
CA ASP A 119 16.26 12.58 -9.23
C ASP A 119 17.32 13.57 -8.67
N ASP A 120 18.38 13.04 -8.08
CA ASP A 120 19.40 13.86 -7.43
C ASP A 120 20.22 14.69 -8.46
N ASP A 121 20.36 14.20 -9.70
CA ASP A 121 20.99 14.93 -10.81
C ASP A 121 20.14 16.15 -11.21
N MET A 122 18.84 15.95 -11.40
CA MET A 122 17.86 16.98 -11.71
C MET A 122 17.81 18.02 -10.59
N LEU A 123 17.90 17.59 -9.34
CA LEU A 123 17.92 18.48 -8.18
C LEU A 123 19.19 19.35 -8.18
N THR A 124 20.35 18.75 -8.46
CA THR A 124 21.64 19.46 -8.55
C THR A 124 21.61 20.51 -9.67
N PHE A 125 21.10 20.12 -10.84
CA PHE A 125 20.92 21.03 -11.97
C PHE A 125 19.93 22.15 -11.65
N ALA A 126 18.81 21.83 -11.00
CA ALA A 126 17.81 22.80 -10.57
C ALA A 126 18.38 23.83 -9.58
N ARG A 127 19.21 23.39 -8.61
CA ARG A 127 19.92 24.28 -7.68
C ARG A 127 20.86 25.23 -8.40
N ALA A 128 21.65 24.72 -9.35
CA ALA A 128 22.57 25.54 -10.13
C ALA A 128 21.84 26.62 -10.96
N LEU A 129 20.68 26.29 -11.54
CA LEU A 129 19.85 27.27 -12.25
C LEU A 129 19.20 28.29 -11.31
N LYS A 130 18.73 27.84 -10.13
CA LYS A 130 18.17 28.73 -9.11
C LYS A 130 19.22 29.74 -8.62
N GLY A 131 20.45 29.30 -8.37
CA GLY A 131 21.58 30.16 -7.98
C GLY A 131 21.96 31.20 -9.04
N LYS A 132 21.66 30.93 -10.31
CA LYS A 132 21.81 31.87 -11.43
C LYS A 132 20.61 32.81 -11.61
N GLY A 133 19.60 32.75 -10.72
CA GLY A 133 18.42 33.61 -10.76
C GLY A 133 17.32 33.16 -11.72
N VAL A 134 17.37 31.93 -12.26
CA VAL A 134 16.32 31.43 -13.18
C VAL A 134 15.03 31.14 -12.39
N PRO A 135 13.85 31.57 -12.88
CA PRO A 135 12.59 31.30 -12.20
C PRO A 135 12.24 29.80 -12.22
N VAL A 136 11.68 29.29 -11.11
CA VAL A 136 11.38 27.85 -10.91
C VAL A 136 10.47 27.26 -12.00
N GLN A 137 9.59 28.08 -12.56
CA GLN A 137 8.71 27.69 -13.67
C GLN A 137 9.51 27.31 -14.94
N GLU A 138 10.57 28.05 -15.24
CA GLU A 138 11.47 27.75 -16.35
C GLU A 138 12.39 26.58 -16.02
N ILE A 139 12.83 26.47 -14.77
CA ILE A 139 13.62 25.32 -14.31
C ILE A 139 12.83 24.03 -14.53
N ALA A 140 11.56 23.97 -14.15
CA ALA A 140 10.72 22.79 -14.33
C ALA A 140 10.64 22.34 -15.80
N LYS A 141 10.55 23.28 -16.76
CA LYS A 141 10.55 22.98 -18.20
C LYS A 141 11.90 22.52 -18.74
N LYS A 142 13.00 22.81 -18.05
CA LYS A 142 14.36 22.38 -18.43
C LYS A 142 14.74 21.02 -17.85
N LEU A 143 13.91 20.48 -16.95
CA LEU A 143 14.11 19.18 -16.31
C LEU A 143 13.32 18.10 -17.05
N THR A 144 13.87 16.88 -17.13
CA THR A 144 13.21 15.74 -17.77
C THR A 144 13.18 14.55 -16.83
N ILE A 145 11.98 13.99 -16.60
CA ILE A 145 11.77 12.82 -15.74
C ILE A 145 12.38 11.59 -16.41
N LYS A 146 13.28 10.89 -15.71
CA LYS A 146 13.97 9.70 -16.24
C LYS A 146 13.27 8.36 -15.96
N THR A 147 12.37 8.30 -14.97
CA THR A 147 11.80 7.03 -14.48
C THR A 147 10.29 7.08 -14.30
N GLY A 148 9.61 5.96 -14.57
CA GLY A 148 8.18 5.75 -14.31
C GLY A 148 7.27 6.12 -15.50
N LYS A 149 5.97 6.23 -15.24
CA LYS A 149 4.95 6.41 -16.29
C LYS A 149 5.11 7.73 -17.08
N ASN A 150 5.70 8.75 -16.47
CA ASN A 150 5.87 10.09 -17.07
C ASN A 150 7.29 10.31 -17.60
N THR A 151 8.02 9.23 -17.91
CA THR A 151 9.38 9.33 -18.48
C THR A 151 9.36 10.17 -19.75
N GLY A 152 10.34 11.07 -19.90
CA GLY A 152 10.45 11.99 -21.04
C GLY A 152 9.60 13.27 -20.91
N GLN A 153 8.77 13.39 -19.87
CA GLN A 153 8.01 14.61 -19.59
C GLN A 153 8.74 15.53 -18.59
N HIS A 154 8.29 16.79 -18.52
CA HIS A 154 8.76 17.76 -17.54
C HIS A 154 8.06 17.57 -16.18
N PRO A 155 8.77 17.71 -15.05
CA PRO A 155 8.14 17.71 -13.74
C PRO A 155 7.18 18.90 -13.61
N SER A 156 6.12 18.72 -12.80
CA SER A 156 5.23 19.84 -12.48
C SER A 156 5.98 20.91 -11.68
N VAL A 157 5.55 22.16 -11.85
CA VAL A 157 6.12 23.31 -11.11
C VAL A 157 6.08 23.06 -9.60
N ALA A 158 4.99 22.49 -9.08
CA ALA A 158 4.86 22.13 -7.67
C ALA A 158 5.83 21.03 -7.21
N SER A 159 6.25 20.13 -8.10
CA SER A 159 7.28 19.13 -7.81
C SER A 159 8.66 19.80 -7.73
N ALA A 160 8.96 20.73 -8.63
CA ALA A 160 10.22 21.48 -8.62
C ALA A 160 10.34 22.37 -7.37
N TYR A 161 9.27 23.08 -6.98
CA TYR A 161 9.25 23.85 -5.74
C TYR A 161 9.47 22.98 -4.51
N ARG A 162 8.76 21.84 -4.41
CA ARG A 162 8.94 20.90 -3.28
C ARG A 162 10.36 20.37 -3.20
N ALA A 163 10.90 19.91 -4.32
CA ALA A 163 12.26 19.35 -4.36
C ALA A 163 13.32 20.40 -3.98
N LEU A 164 13.20 21.64 -4.47
CA LEU A 164 14.10 22.74 -4.13
C LEU A 164 13.99 23.17 -2.66
N ALA A 165 12.77 23.19 -2.10
CA ALA A 165 12.56 23.51 -0.68
C ALA A 165 13.16 22.42 0.24
N GLU A 166 12.90 21.14 -0.05
CA GLU A 166 13.49 20.01 0.69
C GLU A 166 15.03 20.05 0.65
N ALA A 167 15.59 20.50 -0.48
CA ALA A 167 17.01 20.69 -0.69
C ALA A 167 17.62 21.80 0.19
N GLU A 168 16.92 22.92 0.38
CA GLU A 168 17.37 24.05 1.18
C GLU A 168 17.31 23.73 2.67
N GLU A 169 16.26 23.01 3.09
CA GLU A 169 16.04 22.58 4.47
C GLU A 169 17.14 21.61 4.95
N SER A 170 17.67 20.79 4.04
CA SER A 170 18.77 19.86 4.31
C SER A 170 20.16 20.54 4.35
N GLN A 171 20.27 21.81 3.93
CA GLN A 171 21.51 22.60 3.88
C GLN A 171 21.54 23.76 4.88
N ALA A 172 20.46 24.01 5.60
CA ALA A 172 20.43 25.04 6.63
C ALA A 172 21.35 24.66 7.81
N PRO A 173 22.25 25.56 8.27
CA PRO A 173 22.93 25.36 9.54
C PRO A 173 21.88 25.27 10.66
N ALA A 174 22.12 24.44 11.68
CA ALA A 174 21.24 24.27 12.83
C ALA A 174 21.04 25.60 13.59
N GLY A 175 20.11 26.43 13.11
CA GLY A 175 19.61 27.63 13.76
C GLY A 175 18.44 27.32 14.70
N PRO A 176 18.03 28.27 15.56
CA PRO A 176 17.06 28.03 16.61
C PRO A 176 15.74 27.51 16.02
N GLU A 177 15.23 26.42 16.60
CA GLU A 177 14.00 25.74 16.18
C GLU A 177 12.81 26.72 16.14
N ILE A 178 12.45 27.17 14.95
CA ILE A 178 11.10 27.68 14.71
C ILE A 178 10.23 26.44 14.50
N ILE A 179 9.31 26.19 15.45
CA ILE A 179 8.41 25.04 15.45
C ILE A 179 7.41 25.18 14.29
N ALA A 180 7.78 24.68 13.12
CA ALA A 180 6.86 24.30 12.07
C ALA A 180 6.47 22.82 12.23
N PRO A 181 5.27 22.38 11.78
CA PRO A 181 4.85 20.99 11.91
C PRO A 181 5.85 20.06 11.23
N ARG A 182 6.61 19.31 12.03
CA ARG A 182 7.59 18.33 11.55
C ARG A 182 6.88 17.20 10.80
N GLY A 183 7.13 17.10 9.50
CA GLY A 183 6.83 15.90 8.74
C GLY A 183 7.62 14.69 9.27
N PRO A 184 7.21 13.45 8.95
CA PRO A 184 7.89 12.25 9.42
C PRO A 184 9.37 12.27 8.97
N PRO A 185 10.32 11.94 9.85
CA PRO A 185 11.75 11.97 9.52
C PRO A 185 12.05 10.94 8.43
N ARG A 186 12.72 11.38 7.35
CA ARG A 186 13.16 10.50 6.26
C ARG A 186 14.58 10.01 6.48
N VAL A 187 14.74 8.70 6.46
CA VAL A 187 16.03 8.01 6.56
C VAL A 187 16.88 8.34 5.32
N HIS A 188 18.07 8.89 5.53
CA HIS A 188 19.05 9.13 4.48
C HIS A 188 19.86 7.84 4.23
N LEU A 189 19.98 7.42 2.97
CA LEU A 189 20.92 6.37 2.57
C LEU A 189 22.32 7.00 2.51
N THR A 190 23.20 6.63 3.44
CA THR A 190 24.63 6.96 3.41
C THR A 190 25.41 5.82 2.78
N GLY A 191 26.19 6.08 1.74
CA GLY A 191 27.02 5.07 1.06
C GLY A 191 27.79 5.60 -0.16
N PRO A 192 28.67 4.77 -0.76
CA PRO A 192 29.39 5.12 -1.99
C PRO A 192 28.39 5.29 -3.14
N SER A 193 28.50 6.37 -3.92
CA SER A 193 27.49 6.98 -4.83
C SER A 193 26.55 8.06 -4.26
N SER A 194 26.71 8.43 -2.98
CA SER A 194 26.05 9.65 -2.46
C SER A 194 26.62 10.92 -3.09
N GLY A 195 25.81 11.98 -3.19
CA GLY A 195 26.19 13.29 -3.76
C GLY A 195 27.30 14.05 -3.02
N THR A 196 27.96 13.41 -2.05
CA THR A 196 29.16 13.88 -1.35
C THR A 196 30.44 13.19 -1.85
N ASP A 197 30.34 12.25 -2.80
CA ASP A 197 31.49 11.55 -3.36
C ASP A 197 32.28 12.44 -4.33
N SER A 198 33.47 12.85 -3.88
CA SER A 198 34.39 13.73 -4.62
C SER A 198 34.77 13.19 -5.99
N GLU A 199 34.87 11.87 -6.14
CA GLU A 199 35.30 11.22 -7.39
C GLU A 199 34.19 11.27 -8.45
N LEU A 200 32.94 11.12 -8.02
CA LEU A 200 31.76 11.31 -8.87
C LEU A 200 31.66 12.76 -9.37
N MET A 201 31.91 13.72 -8.47
CA MET A 201 31.89 15.15 -8.79
C MET A 201 32.95 15.55 -9.81
N GLU A 202 34.17 15.01 -9.71
CA GLU A 202 35.25 15.29 -10.66
C GLU A 202 34.94 14.73 -12.05
N ARG A 203 34.37 13.51 -12.13
CA ARG A 203 33.96 12.88 -13.39
C ARG A 203 32.88 13.67 -14.10
N LEU A 204 31.85 14.11 -13.38
CA LEU A 204 30.77 14.93 -13.92
C LEU A 204 31.28 16.30 -14.39
N THR A 205 32.22 16.90 -13.65
CA THR A 205 32.82 18.20 -14.02
C THR A 205 33.62 18.11 -15.33
N ARG A 206 34.44 17.06 -15.50
CA ARG A 206 35.18 16.82 -16.75
C ARG A 206 34.27 16.56 -17.94
N GLN A 207 33.18 15.83 -17.72
CA GLN A 207 32.25 15.47 -18.80
C GLN A 207 31.48 16.68 -19.33
N VAL A 208 31.29 17.73 -18.52
CA VAL A 208 30.51 18.92 -18.87
C VAL A 208 31.36 20.07 -19.41
N LEU A 209 32.60 20.25 -18.93
CA LEU A 209 33.43 21.41 -19.28
C LEU A 209 34.48 21.16 -20.37
N GLY A 210 34.75 19.90 -20.74
CA GLY A 210 35.88 19.56 -21.63
C GLY A 210 37.25 19.75 -20.94
N PRO A 211 38.37 19.30 -21.54
CA PRO A 211 39.69 19.42 -20.92
C PRO A 211 40.12 20.89 -20.76
N PRO A 212 40.80 21.25 -19.66
CA PRO A 212 41.26 22.62 -19.44
C PRO A 212 42.28 23.03 -20.51
N PRO A 213 42.30 24.32 -20.93
CA PRO A 213 43.26 24.80 -21.93
C PRO A 213 44.71 24.68 -21.40
N PRO A 214 45.70 24.36 -22.27
CA PRO A 214 47.07 24.19 -21.84
C PRO A 214 47.66 25.52 -21.36
N THR A 215 48.21 25.51 -20.15
CA THR A 215 48.99 26.61 -19.57
C THR A 215 50.34 26.71 -20.29
N LYS A 216 50.66 27.90 -20.82
CA LYS A 216 52.03 28.25 -21.25
C LYS A 216 52.96 28.44 -20.06
#